data_AF-A0A920TJA9-F1
#
_entry.id   AF-A0A920TJA9-F1
#
_cell.length_a   1.000
_cell.length_b   1.000
_cell.length_c   1.000
_cell.angle_alpha   90.00
_cell.angle_beta   90.00
_cell.angle_gamma   90.00
#
_symmetry.space_group_name_H-M   'P 1'
#
loop_
_entity.id
_entity.type
_entity.pdbx_description
1 polymer ?
#
loop_
_entity_poly.entity_id
_entity_poly.type
_entity_poly.pdbx_seq_one_letter_code
_entity_poly.pdbx_strand_id
1 'polypeptide(L)'
;MVGGARRQDSVLNGCLALSENVEIIAVHDAARPFVTPELISATIAGCNEADGCIAALPSKDTVKQVSKNNIHRTINRDSIWLAQTPQTFHKDILINALQKGYGSH
;
A
#
# COMPACT_ATOMS: atom_id res chain seq x y z
N MET A 1 -4.27 -7.48 -18.85
CA MET A 1 -3.81 -6.09 -18.62
C MET A 1 -2.33 -6.01 -18.90
N VAL A 2 -1.88 -4.98 -19.61
CA VAL A 2 -0.45 -4.71 -19.84
C VAL A 2 0.06 -3.89 -18.64
N GLY A 3 1.14 -4.34 -18.00
CA GLY A 3 1.79 -3.57 -16.94
C GLY A 3 2.38 -2.27 -17.50
N GLY A 4 2.26 -1.17 -16.75
CA GLY A 4 2.92 0.08 -17.10
C GLY A 4 4.41 0.08 -16.71
N ALA A 5 5.14 1.12 -17.10
CA ALA A 5 6.59 1.22 -16.87
C ALA A 5 6.96 1.25 -15.37
N ARG A 6 6.06 1.76 -14.52
CA ARG A 6 6.19 1.76 -13.06
C ARG A 6 5.11 0.90 -12.42
N ARG A 7 5.36 0.49 -11.17
CA ARG A 7 4.36 -0.21 -10.34
C ARG A 7 3.06 0.59 -10.22
N GLN A 8 3.16 1.91 -10.04
CA GLN A 8 2.01 2.82 -9.92
C GLN A 8 1.16 2.86 -11.19
N ASP A 9 1.79 2.81 -12.37
CA ASP A 9 1.10 2.81 -13.65
C ASP A 9 0.27 1.54 -13.83
N SER A 10 0.83 0.39 -13.45
CA SER A 10 0.13 -0.89 -13.47
C SER A 10 -1.08 -0.90 -12.54
N VAL A 11 -0.94 -0.31 -11.34
CA VAL A 11 -2.06 -0.18 -10.39
C VAL A 11 -3.13 0.76 -10.93
N LEU A 12 -2.77 1.93 -11.48
CA LEU A 12 -3.73 2.89 -12.03
C LEU A 12 -4.53 2.28 -13.19
N ASN A 13 -3.86 1.61 -14.13
CA ASN A 13 -4.54 0.91 -15.23
C ASN A 13 -5.50 -0.15 -14.72
N GLY A 14 -5.11 -0.89 -13.68
CA GLY A 14 -5.99 -1.81 -12.98
C GLY A 14 -7.22 -1.13 -12.40
N CYS A 15 -7.04 -0.02 -11.69
CA CYS A 15 -8.13 0.73 -11.05
C CYS A 15 -9.13 1.30 -12.08
N LEU A 16 -8.63 1.82 -13.20
CA LEU A 16 -9.45 2.40 -14.26
C LEU A 16 -10.23 1.35 -15.07
N ALA A 17 -9.76 0.10 -15.10
CA ALA A 17 -10.45 -1.00 -15.76
C ALA A 17 -11.59 -1.61 -14.92
N LEU A 18 -11.71 -1.24 -13.64
CA LEU A 18 -12.78 -1.71 -12.76
C LEU A 18 -14.08 -0.97 -13.01
N SER A 19 -15.20 -1.66 -12.84
CA SER A 19 -16.53 -1.06 -12.97
C SER A 19 -16.72 0.13 -12.03
N GLU A 20 -17.61 1.04 -12.41
CA GLU A 20 -17.92 2.25 -11.63
C GLU A 20 -18.49 1.92 -10.25
N ASN A 21 -19.17 0.78 -10.09
CA ASN A 21 -19.77 0.33 -8.84
C ASN A 21 -18.75 -0.21 -7.81
N VAL A 22 -17.45 -0.27 -8.14
CA VAL A 22 -16.41 -0.66 -7.18
C VAL A 22 -16.07 0.52 -6.29
N GLU A 23 -16.32 0.37 -5.00
CA GLU A 23 -16.02 1.41 -4.00
C GLU A 23 -14.63 1.23 -3.37
N ILE A 24 -14.22 -0.02 -3.09
CA ILE A 24 -12.95 -0.33 -2.43
C ILE A 24 -12.07 -1.19 -3.34
N ILE A 25 -10.78 -0.85 -3.41
CA ILE A 25 -9.77 -1.58 -4.15
C ILE A 25 -8.77 -2.20 -3.19
N ALA A 26 -8.57 -3.53 -3.29
CA ALA A 26 -7.50 -4.24 -2.61
C ALA A 26 -6.31 -4.45 -3.56
N VAL A 27 -5.16 -3.88 -3.20
CA VAL A 27 -3.89 -4.08 -3.90
C VAL A 27 -3.10 -5.16 -3.18
N HIS A 28 -2.78 -6.25 -3.88
CA HIS A 28 -2.03 -7.38 -3.34
C HIS A 28 -0.82 -7.74 -4.19
N ASP A 29 0.25 -8.20 -3.52
CA ASP A 29 1.44 -8.71 -4.19
C ASP A 29 1.29 -10.20 -4.52
N ALA A 30 1.40 -10.56 -5.80
CA ALA A 30 1.29 -11.93 -6.28
C ALA A 30 2.36 -12.86 -5.68
N ALA A 31 3.50 -12.33 -5.23
CA ALA A 31 4.53 -13.11 -4.55
C ALA A 31 4.13 -13.58 -3.13
N ARG A 32 2.95 -13.18 -2.62
CA ARG A 32 2.44 -13.51 -1.28
C ARG A 32 1.16 -14.35 -1.37
N PRO A 33 1.25 -15.65 -1.75
CA PRO A 33 0.07 -16.46 -2.06
C PRO A 33 -0.75 -16.86 -0.82
N PHE A 34 -0.19 -16.78 0.38
CA PHE A 34 -0.83 -17.24 1.63
C PHE A 34 -1.63 -16.14 2.34
N VAL A 35 -2.23 -15.20 1.60
CA VAL A 35 -3.16 -14.23 2.17
C VAL A 35 -4.46 -14.94 2.57
N THR A 36 -5.01 -14.61 3.74
CA THR A 36 -6.27 -15.21 4.19
C THR A 36 -7.46 -14.30 3.89
N PRO A 37 -8.67 -14.86 3.68
CA PRO A 37 -9.89 -14.07 3.50
C PRO A 37 -10.15 -13.11 4.67
N GLU A 38 -9.83 -13.54 5.90
CA GLU A 38 -10.01 -12.74 7.12
C GLU A 38 -9.11 -11.51 7.11
N LEU A 39 -7.85 -11.66 6.66
CA LEU A 39 -6.93 -10.53 6.56
C LEU A 39 -7.41 -9.51 5.51
N ILE A 40 -7.88 -9.99 4.35
CA ILE A 40 -8.47 -9.11 3.32
C ILE A 40 -9.67 -8.37 3.90
N SER A 41 -10.59 -9.11 4.53
CA SER A 41 -11.81 -8.56 5.12
C SER A 41 -11.51 -7.53 6.21
N ALA A 42 -10.51 -7.78 7.05
CA ALA A 42 -10.07 -6.84 8.08
C ALA A 42 -9.53 -5.55 7.48
N THR A 43 -8.72 -5.65 6.41
CA THR A 43 -8.24 -4.43 5.71
C THR A 43 -9.39 -3.68 5.04
N ILE A 44 -10.35 -4.36 4.42
CA ILE A 44 -11.54 -3.70 3.85
C ILE A 44 -12.34 -2.97 4.94
N ALA A 45 -12.59 -3.64 6.07
CA ALA A 45 -13.34 -3.05 7.18
C ALA A 45 -12.65 -1.81 7.78
N GLY A 46 -11.31 -1.78 7.77
CA GLY A 46 -10.54 -0.61 8.21
C GLY A 46 -10.78 0.64 7.36
N CYS A 47 -11.23 0.50 6.11
CA CYS A 47 -11.61 1.64 5.27
C CYS A 47 -12.92 2.33 5.71
N ASN A 48 -13.68 1.75 6.65
CA ASN A 48 -14.87 2.40 7.18
C ASN A 48 -14.54 3.65 8.01
N GLU A 49 -13.33 3.71 8.58
CA GLU A 49 -12.89 4.80 9.48
C GLU A 49 -11.74 5.62 8.87
N ALA A 50 -11.26 5.24 7.68
CA ALA A 50 -10.10 5.86 7.04
C ALA A 50 -10.15 5.73 5.51
N ASP A 51 -9.40 6.58 4.82
CA ASP A 51 -9.27 6.56 3.36
C ASP A 51 -8.65 5.26 2.80
N GLY A 52 -7.92 4.54 3.65
CA GLY A 52 -7.36 3.24 3.35
C GLY A 52 -6.79 2.54 4.58
N CYS A 53 -6.53 1.24 4.42
CA CYS A 53 -6.03 0.36 5.46
C CYS A 53 -4.98 -0.59 4.89
N ILE A 54 -3.98 -0.94 5.70
CA ILE A 54 -2.91 -1.86 5.28
C ILE A 54 -2.72 -2.95 6.33
N ALA A 55 -2.35 -4.15 5.86
CA ALA A 55 -1.71 -5.12 6.74
C ALA A 55 -0.30 -4.63 7.12
N ALA A 56 0.11 -4.80 8.37
CA ALA A 56 1.45 -4.46 8.83
C ALA A 56 1.93 -5.40 9.94
N LEU A 57 3.25 -5.50 10.11
CA LEU A 57 3.89 -6.26 11.19
C LEU A 57 4.92 -5.40 11.91
N PRO A 58 5.12 -5.55 13.23
CA PRO A 58 6.16 -4.83 13.95
C PRO A 58 7.55 -5.21 13.41
N SER A 59 8.46 -4.24 13.34
CA SER A 59 9.83 -4.49 12.90
C SER A 59 10.58 -5.37 13.90
N LYS A 60 11.20 -6.45 13.42
CA LYS A 60 12.11 -7.28 14.23
C LYS A 60 13.54 -6.73 14.24
N ASP A 61 13.90 -6.06 13.16
CA ASP A 61 15.25 -5.53 12.94
C ASP A 61 15.43 -4.15 13.57
N THR A 62 16.69 -3.85 13.89
CA THR A 62 17.09 -2.49 14.32
C THR A 62 17.16 -1.59 13.09
N VAL A 63 16.38 -0.52 13.08
CA VAL A 63 16.34 0.43 11.96
C VAL A 63 17.30 1.59 12.23
N LYS A 64 18.18 1.88 11.27
CA LYS A 64 19.09 3.04 11.31
C LYS A 64 18.64 4.07 10.28
N GLN A 65 18.66 5.35 10.67
CA GLN A 65 18.58 6.44 9.71
C GLN A 65 20.00 6.74 9.20
N VAL A 66 20.19 6.66 7.89
CA VAL A 66 21.50 6.84 7.23
C VAL A 66 21.46 8.05 6.30
N SER A 67 22.55 8.80 6.24
CA SER A 67 22.77 9.88 5.27
C SER A 67 24.22 9.83 4.77
N LYS A 68 24.43 9.88 3.46
CA LYS A 68 25.77 9.80 2.84
C LYS A 68 26.60 8.63 3.39
N ASN A 69 26.00 7.44 3.47
CA ASN A 69 26.58 6.20 4.04
C ASN A 69 27.04 6.28 5.50
N ASN A 70 26.65 7.32 6.25
CA ASN A 70 26.94 7.44 7.68
C ASN A 70 25.66 7.25 8.49
N ILE A 71 25.75 6.51 9.59
CA ILE A 71 24.63 6.31 10.52
C ILE A 71 24.39 7.63 11.26
N HIS A 72 23.22 8.22 11.07
CA HIS A 72 22.83 9.45 11.76
C HIS A 72 22.23 9.13 13.14
N ARG A 73 21.31 8.16 13.20
CA ARG A 73 20.71 7.69 14.46
C ARG A 73 20.08 6.32 14.33
N THR A 74 19.79 5.71 15.47
CA THR A 74 18.94 4.52 15.58
C THR A 74 17.50 4.97 15.79
N ILE A 75 16.56 4.40 15.04
CA ILE A 75 15.13 4.66 15.22
C ILE A 75 14.59 3.67 16.26
N ASN A 76 13.73 4.14 17.17
CA ASN A 76 13.06 3.24 18.11
C ASN A 76 12.20 2.24 17.33
N ARG A 77 12.57 0.96 17.36
CA ARG A 77 11.89 -0.09 16.59
C ARG A 77 10.44 -0.32 17.04
N ASP A 78 10.12 -0.02 18.29
CA ASP A 78 8.79 -0.28 18.85
C ASP A 78 7.70 0.59 18.20
N SER A 79 8.12 1.70 17.58
CA SER A 79 7.25 2.56 16.78
C SER A 79 7.32 2.28 15.28
N ILE A 80 7.97 1.20 14.83
CA ILE A 80 8.18 0.90 13.41
C ILE A 80 7.48 -0.38 13.02
N TRP A 81 6.62 -0.25 12.01
CA TRP A 81 5.88 -1.34 11.41
C TRP A 81 6.25 -1.44 9.93
N LEU A 82 6.36 -2.67 9.45
CA LEU A 82 6.64 -2.99 8.06
C LEU A 82 5.32 -3.20 7.33
N ALA A 83 4.99 -2.27 6.44
CA ALA A 83 3.82 -2.38 5.57
C ALA A 83 3.86 -3.68 4.77
N GLN A 84 2.73 -4.38 4.75
CA GLN A 84 2.51 -5.60 3.97
C GLN A 84 1.40 -5.34 2.93
N THR A 85 1.03 -6.38 2.20
CA THR A 85 -0.21 -6.44 1.41
C THR A 85 -1.07 -7.57 1.98
N PRO A 86 -2.41 -7.48 1.91
CA PRO A 86 -3.21 -6.53 1.14
C PRO A 86 -3.20 -5.10 1.70
N GLN A 87 -3.36 -4.14 0.79
CA GLN A 87 -3.61 -2.72 1.08
C GLN A 87 -4.91 -2.33 0.41
N THR A 88 -5.85 -1.79 1.17
CA THR A 88 -7.19 -1.44 0.71
C THR A 88 -7.41 0.06 0.77
N PHE A 89 -8.09 0.61 -0.23
CA PHE A 89 -8.36 2.04 -0.33
C PHE A 89 -9.71 2.28 -0.97
N HIS A 90 -10.35 3.40 -0.64
CA HIS A 90 -11.47 3.91 -1.45
C HIS A 90 -10.97 4.22 -2.88
N LYS A 91 -11.73 3.78 -3.88
CA LYS A 91 -11.33 3.81 -5.30
C LYS A 91 -11.00 5.22 -5.77
N ASP A 92 -11.85 6.18 -5.44
CA ASP A 92 -11.69 7.58 -5.79
C ASP A 92 -10.44 8.18 -5.15
N ILE A 93 -10.19 7.90 -3.87
CA ILE A 93 -8.99 8.35 -3.16
C ILE A 93 -7.73 7.75 -3.79
N LEU A 94 -7.73 6.45 -4.08
CA LEU A 94 -6.58 5.77 -4.69
C LEU A 94 -6.27 6.33 -6.08
N ILE A 95 -7.28 6.51 -6.93
CA ILE A 95 -7.11 7.09 -8.27
C ILE A 95 -6.57 8.51 -8.18
N ASN A 96 -7.16 9.35 -7.31
CA ASN A 96 -6.71 10.73 -7.11
C ASN A 96 -5.26 10.80 -6.63
N ALA A 97 -4.88 9.94 -5.67
CA ALA A 97 -3.52 9.87 -5.15
C ALA A 97 -2.52 9.41 -6.23
N LEU A 98 -2.87 8.38 -7.00
CA LEU A 98 -2.04 7.90 -8.10
C LEU A 98 -1.83 8.99 -9.15
N GLN A 99 -2.89 9.70 -9.56
CA GLN A 99 -2.82 10.80 -10.53
C GLN A 99 -2.00 11.99 -10.03
N LYS A 100 -2.14 12.42 -8.77
CA LYS A 100 -1.31 13.50 -8.18
C LYS A 100 0.17 13.11 -8.12
N GLY A 101 0.47 11.83 -7.89
CA GLY A 101 1.83 11.28 -7.97
C GLY A 101 2.48 11.44 -9.34
N TYR A 102 1.72 11.62 -10.43
CA TYR A 102 2.26 11.92 -11.76
C TYR A 102 2.67 13.39 -11.92
N GLY A 103 2.06 14.34 -11.20
CA GLY A 103 2.30 15.77 -11.37
C GLY A 103 3.46 16.35 -10.56
N SER A 104 4.13 15.52 -9.74
CA SER A 104 5.17 15.96 -8.80
C SER A 104 6.60 15.65 -9.28
N HIS A 105 6.85 15.64 -10.60
CA HIS A 105 8.19 15.56 -11.20
C HIS A 105 8.38 16.70 -12.20
#